data_AF-A0A1D8GMH3-F1
#
_entry.id   AF-A0A1D8GMH3-F1
#
_cell.length_a   1.000
_cell.length_b   1.000
_cell.length_c   1.000
_cell.angle_alpha   90.00
_cell.angle_beta   90.00
_cell.angle_gamma   90.00
#
_symmetry.space_group_name_H-M   'P 1'
#
loop_
_entity.id
_entity.type
_entity.pdbx_description
1 polymer ?
#
loop_
_entity_poly.entity_id
_entity_poly.type
_entity_poly.pdbx_seq_one_letter_code
_entity_poly.pdbx_strand_id
1 'polypeptide(L)'
;MRLRQSGIKNISDVKTATIEPNGQLGYELIEDAQPLTVGQFRNMINELAWLNVNKVSSADENKPSVQVSETDNLFSEVVNNQHQTEIPKQLQTYKWADTRPAPKKENLFYFHISI
;
A
#
# COMPACT_ATOMS: atom_id res chain seq x y z
N MET A 1 -40.41 -2.61 10.46
CA MET A 1 -39.47 -2.00 11.43
C MET A 1 -38.51 -3.00 12.07
N ARG A 2 -38.94 -4.22 12.47
CA ARG A 2 -38.13 -5.22 13.20
C ARG A 2 -36.73 -5.47 12.62
N LEU A 3 -36.61 -5.77 11.33
CA LEU A 3 -35.30 -5.97 10.67
C LEU A 3 -34.36 -4.76 10.81
N ARG A 4 -34.89 -3.54 10.69
CA ARG A 4 -34.11 -2.31 10.87
C ARG A 4 -33.69 -2.09 12.32
N GLN A 5 -34.49 -2.52 13.29
CA GLN A 5 -34.11 -2.52 14.71
C GLN A 5 -32.97 -3.50 14.99
N SER A 6 -32.89 -4.60 14.22
CA SER A 6 -31.78 -5.55 14.24
C SER A 6 -30.55 -5.09 13.44
N GLY A 7 -30.52 -3.85 12.94
CA GLY A 7 -29.40 -3.31 12.16
C GLY A 7 -29.36 -3.75 10.70
N ILE A 8 -30.37 -4.47 10.21
CA ILE A 8 -30.41 -4.97 8.83
C ILE A 8 -30.99 -3.88 7.93
N LYS A 9 -30.17 -3.39 7.00
CA LYS A 9 -30.53 -2.30 6.10
C LYS A 9 -31.38 -2.77 4.93
N ASN A 10 -31.01 -3.88 4.30
CA ASN A 10 -31.68 -4.40 3.10
C ASN A 10 -32.28 -5.78 3.38
N ILE A 11 -33.48 -6.02 2.86
CA ILE A 11 -34.13 -7.33 2.98
C ILE A 11 -33.41 -8.42 2.19
N SER A 12 -32.67 -8.06 1.15
CA SER A 12 -31.86 -8.96 0.34
C SER A 12 -30.74 -9.65 1.12
N ASP A 13 -30.33 -9.06 2.24
CA ASP A 13 -29.24 -9.57 3.08
C ASP A 13 -29.74 -10.70 4.01
N VAL A 14 -31.06 -10.92 4.06
CA VAL A 14 -31.72 -11.93 4.91
C VAL A 14 -31.97 -13.19 4.09
N LYS A 15 -31.40 -14.30 4.55
CA LYS A 15 -31.62 -15.63 3.97
C LYS A 15 -32.94 -16.22 4.45
N THR A 16 -33.18 -16.20 5.76
CA THR A 16 -34.42 -16.65 6.39
C THR A 16 -34.80 -15.75 7.56
N ALA A 17 -36.10 -15.63 7.82
CA ALA A 17 -36.65 -14.87 8.94
C ALA A 17 -37.88 -15.57 9.51
N THR A 18 -37.95 -15.65 10.83
CA THR A 18 -39.00 -16.36 11.57
C THR A 18 -39.54 -15.48 12.69
N ILE A 19 -40.86 -15.45 12.85
CA ILE A 19 -41.49 -14.88 14.04
C ILE A 19 -41.62 -15.98 15.08
N GLU A 20 -40.93 -15.82 16.20
CA GLU A 20 -40.91 -16.78 17.30
C GLU A 20 -42.18 -16.67 18.16
N PRO A 21 -42.52 -17.69 18.98
CA PRO A 21 -43.72 -17.67 19.84
C PRO A 21 -43.75 -16.52 20.86
N ASN A 22 -42.58 -16.04 21.28
CA ASN A 22 -42.41 -14.87 22.15
C ASN A 22 -42.65 -13.53 21.39
N GLY A 23 -42.97 -13.60 20.10
CA GLY A 23 -43.17 -12.46 19.23
C GLY A 23 -41.88 -11.75 18.81
N GLN A 24 -40.70 -12.34 19.00
CA GLN A 24 -39.41 -11.83 18.52
C GLN A 24 -39.15 -12.26 17.07
N LEU A 25 -38.15 -11.63 16.45
CA LEU A 25 -37.71 -11.94 15.09
C LEU A 25 -36.39 -12.71 15.14
N GLY A 26 -36.44 -14.00 14.85
CA GLY A 26 -35.27 -14.78 14.49
C GLY A 26 -34.92 -14.52 13.01
N TYR A 27 -33.64 -14.44 12.67
CA TYR A 27 -33.20 -14.27 11.29
C TYR A 27 -31.84 -14.91 11.05
N GLU A 28 -31.58 -15.27 9.80
CA GLU A 28 -30.29 -15.72 9.29
C GLU A 28 -29.90 -14.79 8.14
N LEU A 29 -28.66 -14.30 8.15
CA LEU A 29 -28.10 -13.53 7.04
C LEU A 29 -27.54 -14.46 5.96
N ILE A 30 -27.53 -14.00 4.71
CA ILE A 30 -26.75 -14.64 3.65
C ILE A 30 -25.25 -14.63 4.00
N GLU A 31 -24.47 -15.53 3.41
CA GLU A 31 -23.04 -15.72 3.74
C GLU A 31 -22.24 -14.42 3.64
N ASP A 32 -22.38 -13.68 2.53
CA ASP A 32 -21.68 -12.41 2.29
C ASP A 32 -22.08 -11.28 3.25
N ALA A 33 -23.24 -11.39 3.90
CA ALA A 33 -23.74 -10.40 4.86
C ALA A 33 -23.41 -10.78 6.31
N GLN A 34 -22.88 -11.98 6.57
CA GLN A 34 -22.51 -12.38 7.93
C GLN A 34 -21.26 -11.62 8.42
N PRO A 35 -21.23 -11.20 9.69
CA PRO A 35 -20.06 -10.56 10.25
C PRO A 35 -18.90 -11.57 10.33
N LEU A 36 -17.72 -11.14 9.90
CA LEU A 36 -16.52 -11.95 10.01
C LEU A 36 -16.17 -12.16 11.49
N THR A 37 -16.00 -13.42 11.90
CA THR A 37 -15.58 -13.75 13.26
C THR A 37 -14.06 -13.61 13.40
N VAL A 38 -13.60 -13.39 14.65
CA VAL A 38 -12.15 -13.35 14.95
C VAL A 38 -11.46 -14.68 14.60
N GLY A 39 -12.15 -15.81 14.76
CA GLY A 39 -11.60 -17.13 14.40
C GLY A 39 -11.40 -17.28 12.88
N GLN A 40 -12.40 -16.95 12.08
CA GLN A 40 -12.30 -16.93 10.62
C GLN A 40 -11.19 -15.97 10.15
N PHE A 41 -11.12 -14.78 10.75
CA PHE A 41 -10.08 -13.81 10.43
C PHE A 41 -8.67 -14.35 10.73
N ARG A 42 -8.44 -14.98 11.88
CA ARG A 42 -7.15 -15.59 12.23
C ARG A 42 -6.77 -16.72 11.25
N ASN A 43 -7.72 -17.56 10.89
CA ASN A 43 -7.49 -18.64 9.91
C ASN A 43 -7.06 -18.07 8.55
N MET A 44 -7.77 -17.06 8.06
CA MET A 44 -7.42 -16.37 6.82
C MET A 44 -6.00 -15.79 6.85
N ILE A 45 -5.60 -15.12 7.94
CA ILE A 45 -4.26 -14.56 8.09
C ILE A 45 -3.18 -15.66 8.10
N ASN A 46 -3.43 -16.78 8.78
CA ASN A 46 -2.49 -17.90 8.82
C ASN A 46 -2.29 -18.53 7.44
N GLU A 47 -3.37 -18.70 6.67
CA GLU A 47 -3.31 -19.22 5.29
C GLU A 47 -2.53 -18.26 4.36
N LEU A 48 -2.77 -16.95 4.48
CA LEU A 48 -2.03 -15.93 3.73
C LEU A 48 -0.55 -15.88 4.11
N ALA A 49 -0.22 -16.04 5.40
CA ALA A 49 1.16 -16.09 5.86
C ALA A 49 1.91 -17.31 5.27
N TRP A 50 1.26 -18.48 5.21
CA TRP A 50 1.84 -19.67 4.60
C TRP A 50 2.12 -19.50 3.10
N LEU A 51 1.22 -18.84 2.35
CA LEU A 51 1.43 -18.54 0.93
C LEU A 51 2.68 -17.66 0.68
N ASN A 52 2.98 -16.73 1.60
CA ASN A 52 4.16 -15.87 1.49
C ASN A 52 5.48 -16.61 1.79
N VAL A 53 5.47 -17.68 2.59
CA VAL A 53 6.68 -18.48 2.88
C VAL A 53 7.09 -19.32 1.67
N ASN A 54 6.13 -19.84 0.90
CA ASN A 54 6.42 -20.73 -0.22
C ASN A 54 6.89 -20.02 -1.50
N LYS A 55 6.76 -18.69 -1.59
CA LYS A 55 7.22 -17.91 -2.75
C LYS A 55 8.69 -17.51 -2.69
N VAL A 56 9.35 -17.70 -1.54
CA VAL A 56 10.76 -17.33 -1.33
C VAL A 56 11.71 -18.53 -1.47
N SER A 57 11.18 -19.76 -1.42
CA SER A 57 12.00 -21.00 -1.42
C SER A 57 12.10 -21.68 -2.80
N SER A 58 11.77 -21.00 -3.88
CA SER A 58 11.85 -21.55 -5.25
C SER A 58 12.46 -20.54 -6.22
N ALA A 59 13.66 -20.07 -5.89
CA ALA A 59 14.57 -19.44 -6.84
C ALA A 59 15.88 -20.23 -6.84
N ASP A 60 15.98 -21.14 -7.82
CA ASP A 60 17.19 -21.69 -8.45
C ASP A 60 18.48 -21.82 -7.63
N GLU A 61 18.86 -23.06 -7.29
CA GLU A 61 20.17 -23.45 -6.75
C GLU A 61 21.33 -23.37 -7.78
N ASN A 62 21.32 -22.43 -8.72
CA ASN A 62 22.49 -22.23 -9.58
C ASN A 62 22.61 -20.78 -10.07
N LYS A 63 23.07 -19.89 -9.17
CA LYS A 63 23.55 -18.57 -9.56
C LYS A 63 24.84 -18.25 -8.79
N PRO A 64 25.89 -17.72 -9.45
CA PRO A 64 27.15 -17.39 -8.78
C PRO A 64 26.88 -16.45 -7.61
N SER A 65 27.61 -16.65 -6.53
CA SER A 65 27.62 -15.78 -5.34
C SER A 65 27.83 -14.31 -5.75
N VAL A 66 26.75 -13.56 -5.90
CA VAL A 66 26.81 -12.11 -5.88
C VAL A 66 26.81 -11.73 -4.40
N GLN A 67 27.96 -11.26 -3.93
CA GLN A 67 28.06 -10.60 -2.63
C GLN A 67 27.11 -9.42 -2.65
N VAL A 68 25.95 -9.56 -2.00
CA VAL A 68 25.10 -8.42 -1.69
C VAL A 68 25.84 -7.66 -0.60
N SER A 69 26.59 -6.63 -0.98
CA SER A 69 27.03 -5.60 -0.05
C SER A 69 25.79 -5.10 0.70
N GLU A 70 25.87 -4.97 2.03
CA GLU A 70 24.78 -4.53 2.93
C GLU A 70 24.16 -3.15 2.57
N THR A 71 24.66 -2.51 1.52
CA THR A 71 24.25 -1.20 1.01
C THR A 71 23.20 -1.25 -0.11
N ASP A 72 22.82 -2.42 -0.64
CA ASP A 72 21.85 -2.50 -1.76
C ASP A 72 20.39 -2.53 -1.31
N ASN A 73 19.99 -1.49 -0.57
CA ASN A 73 18.58 -1.23 -0.28
C ASN A 73 17.98 -0.27 -1.31
N LEU A 74 16.66 -0.32 -1.48
CA LEU A 74 15.87 0.54 -2.41
C LEU A 74 16.15 2.06 -2.25
N PHE A 75 16.68 2.48 -1.10
CA PHE A 75 16.93 3.88 -0.73
C PHE A 75 18.42 4.25 -0.64
N SER A 76 19.33 3.39 -1.09
CA SER A 76 20.78 3.64 -1.07
C SER A 76 21.21 4.91 -1.83
N GLU A 77 20.46 5.29 -2.87
CA GLU A 77 20.65 6.56 -3.59
C GLU A 77 20.54 7.79 -2.69
N VAL A 78 19.67 7.74 -1.67
CA VAL A 78 19.47 8.86 -0.73
C VAL A 78 20.69 9.06 0.15
N VAL A 79 21.34 7.96 0.55
CA VAL A 79 22.55 8.00 1.40
C VAL A 79 23.77 8.44 0.58
N ASN A 80 23.92 7.91 -0.63
CA ASN A 80 25.07 8.17 -1.48
C ASN A 80 24.93 9.46 -2.31
N ASN A 81 23.73 10.06 -2.29
CA ASN A 81 23.38 11.29 -3.00
C ASN A 81 23.68 11.23 -4.51
N GLN A 82 23.69 10.02 -5.06
CA GLN A 82 24.06 9.67 -6.43
C GLN A 82 23.29 8.43 -6.88
N HIS A 83 22.87 8.41 -8.15
CA HIS A 83 22.23 7.23 -8.73
C HIS A 83 23.29 6.14 -8.99
N GLN A 84 22.94 4.89 -8.70
CA GLN A 84 23.86 3.76 -8.87
C GLN A 84 24.13 3.43 -10.35
N THR A 85 23.16 3.71 -11.22
CA THR A 85 23.27 3.53 -12.67
C THR A 85 23.24 4.88 -13.39
N GLU A 86 23.46 4.91 -14.70
CA GLU A 86 23.22 6.13 -15.46
C GLU A 86 21.72 6.25 -15.77
N ILE A 87 21.13 7.42 -15.49
CA ILE A 87 19.71 7.67 -15.82
C ILE A 87 19.59 7.68 -17.35
N PRO A 88 18.70 6.88 -17.96
CA PRO A 88 18.50 6.89 -19.41
C PRO A 88 18.18 8.29 -19.93
N LYS A 89 18.77 8.69 -21.06
CA LYS A 89 18.69 10.06 -21.59
C LYS A 89 17.26 10.59 -21.72
N GLN A 90 16.31 9.76 -22.11
CA GLN A 90 14.90 10.14 -22.24
C GLN A 90 14.18 10.40 -20.90
N LEU A 91 14.76 9.95 -19.78
CA LEU A 91 14.26 10.17 -18.42
C LEU A 91 15.05 11.26 -17.69
N GLN A 92 16.13 11.77 -18.29
CA GLN A 92 16.87 12.90 -17.75
C GLN A 92 16.03 14.16 -17.93
N THR A 93 15.71 14.83 -16.82
CA THR A 93 15.09 16.15 -16.87
C THR A 93 16.18 17.20 -17.04
N TYR A 94 15.91 18.25 -17.83
CA TYR A 94 16.82 19.37 -17.97
C TYR A 94 16.94 20.09 -16.62
N LYS A 95 18.18 20.32 -16.14
CA LYS A 95 18.40 21.14 -14.96
C LYS A 95 17.87 22.55 -15.24
N TRP A 96 16.96 23.00 -14.39
CA TRP A 96 16.31 24.32 -14.49
C TRP A 96 17.29 25.51 -14.49
N ALA A 97 18.54 25.29 -14.07
CA ALA A 97 19.61 26.29 -14.04
C ALA A 97 20.31 26.49 -15.40
N ASP A 98 20.30 25.50 -16.29
CA ASP A 98 21.06 25.54 -17.55
C ASP A 98 20.31 26.26 -18.68
N THR A 99 19.01 26.53 -18.50
CA THR A 99 18.16 27.22 -19.47
C THR A 99 17.97 28.71 -19.19
N ARG A 100 18.63 29.27 -18.16
CA ARG A 100 18.60 30.72 -17.93
C ARG A 100 19.57 31.41 -18.90
N PRO A 101 19.10 32.34 -19.76
CA PRO A 101 20.03 33.24 -20.43
C PRO A 101 20.80 34.01 -19.37
N ALA A 102 22.13 34.15 -19.55
CA ALA A 102 22.98 34.90 -18.64
C ALA A 102 22.34 36.27 -18.34
N PRO A 103 22.20 36.68 -17.07
CA PRO A 103 21.64 37.98 -16.76
C PRO A 103 22.50 39.05 -17.44
N LYS A 104 21.88 39.86 -18.31
CA LYS A 104 22.54 41.07 -18.82
C LYS A 104 22.93 41.90 -17.61
N LYS A 105 24.18 42.39 -17.61
CA LYS A 105 24.82 43.12 -16.50
C LYS A 105 24.13 44.46 -16.25
N GLU A 106 22.90 44.47 -15.75
CA GLU A 106 22.24 45.70 -15.35
C GLU A 106 21.55 45.48 -13.99
N ASN A 107 22.07 46.21 -13.00
CA ASN A 107 21.59 46.43 -11.64
C ASN A 107 21.61 45.24 -10.65
N LEU A 108 22.78 45.07 -10.03
CA LEU A 108 22.94 44.40 -8.73
C LEU A 108 22.28 45.24 -7.63
N PHE A 109 21.07 44.87 -7.20
CA PHE A 109 20.55 45.30 -5.89
C PHE A 109 20.99 44.26 -4.86
N TYR A 110 21.99 44.64 -4.05
CA TYR A 110 22.37 43.90 -2.84
C TYR A 110 21.30 44.08 -1.78
N PHE A 111 20.63 43.00 -1.36
CA PHE A 111 19.94 42.97 -0.08
C PHE A 111 20.88 42.39 0.97
N HIS A 112 21.28 43.25 1.92
CA HIS A 112 22.01 42.88 3.12
C HIS A 112 20.98 42.40 4.16
N ILE A 113 21.08 41.15 4.60
CA ILE A 113 20.40 40.68 5.81
C ILE A 113 21.49 40.35 6.82
N SER A 114 21.60 41.19 7.84
CA SER A 114 22.40 40.92 9.03
C SER A 114 21.59 40.03 9.99
N ILE A 115 22.27 39.04 10.58
CA ILE A 115 21.89 38.40 11.85
C ILE A 115 22.72 39.06 12.95
#